data_AF-A0A7V7TWM5-F1
#
_entry.id   AF-A0A7V7TWM5-F1
#
_cell.length_a   1.000
_cell.length_b   1.000
_cell.length_c   1.000
_cell.angle_alpha   90.00
_cell.angle_beta   90.00
_cell.angle_gamma   90.00
#
_symmetry.space_group_name_H-M   'P 1'
#
loop_
_entity.id
_entity.type
_entity.pdbx_description
1 polymer ?
#
loop_
_entity_poly.entity_id
_entity_poly.type
_entity_poly.pdbx_seq_one_letter_code
_entity_poly.pdbx_strand_id
1 'polypeptide(L)' 'MGRAALGWSTQDLAVKAGVGGNTVNRYEAGQDARVSSVEKIREALEAAGVIFIAENGEGPGVRLRKER' A
#
# COMPACT_ATOMS: atom_id res chain seq x y z
N MET A 1 -2.82 -5.45 4.55
CA MET A 1 -1.65 -4.55 4.53
C MET A 1 -0.72 -4.98 3.39
N GLY A 2 -0.68 -4.23 2.28
CA GLY A 2 0.00 -4.66 1.03
C GLY A 2 1.51 -4.85 1.15
N ARG A 3 2.19 -4.04 1.99
CA ARG A 3 3.64 -4.15 2.20
C ARG A 3 4.09 -5.48 2.82
N ALA A 4 3.25 -6.11 3.63
CA ALA A 4 3.56 -7.38 4.26
C ALA A 4 3.68 -8.51 3.22
N ALA A 5 2.84 -8.47 2.17
CA ALA A 5 2.91 -9.43 1.06
C ALA A 5 4.21 -9.26 0.24
N LEU A 6 4.80 -8.07 0.24
CA LEU A 6 6.06 -7.75 -0.44
C LEU A 6 7.30 -7.90 0.47
N GLY A 7 7.12 -8.24 1.76
CA GLY A 7 8.21 -8.26 2.74
C GLY A 7 8.82 -6.87 3.02
N TRP A 8 8.09 -5.79 2.74
CA TRP A 8 8.60 -4.42 2.89
C TRP A 8 8.41 -3.88 4.30
N SER A 9 9.43 -3.16 4.79
CA SER A 9 9.31 -2.30 5.96
C SER A 9 8.48 -1.04 5.65
N THR A 10 8.09 -0.29 6.69
CA THR A 10 7.45 1.03 6.51
C THR A 10 8.37 2.03 5.82
N GLN A 11 9.68 1.91 6.03
CA GLN A 11 10.70 2.73 5.38
C GLN A 11 10.81 2.40 3.89
N ASP A 12 10.78 1.12 3.53
CA ASP A 12 10.82 0.70 2.12
C ASP A 12 9.61 1.23 1.36
N LEU A 13 8.41 1.10 1.94
CA LEU A 13 7.19 1.65 1.35
C LEU A 13 7.28 3.18 1.21
N ALA A 14 7.79 3.88 2.21
CA ALA A 14 7.96 5.33 2.15
C ALA A 14 8.89 5.76 0.99
N VAL A 15 10.03 5.07 0.84
CA VAL A 15 10.99 5.32 -0.25
C VAL A 15 10.36 5.02 -1.60
N LYS A 16 9.70 3.87 -1.75
CA LYS A 16 9.08 3.43 -3.02
C LYS A 16 7.90 4.31 -3.43
N ALA A 17 7.12 4.81 -2.47
CA ALA A 17 6.00 5.73 -2.71
C ALA A 17 6.41 7.20 -2.78
N GLY A 18 7.66 7.55 -2.47
CA GLY A 18 8.11 8.95 -2.46
C GLY A 18 7.33 9.82 -1.44
N VAL A 19 7.03 9.24 -0.27
CA VAL A 19 6.36 9.92 0.85
C VAL A 19 7.22 9.83 2.12
N GLY A 20 6.94 10.66 3.12
CA GLY A 20 7.63 10.55 4.41
C GLY A 20 7.20 9.31 5.19
N GLY A 21 8.12 8.70 5.95
CA GLY A 21 7.80 7.52 6.79
C GLY A 21 6.67 7.76 7.79
N ASN A 22 6.56 8.98 8.33
CA ASN A 22 5.44 9.35 9.21
C ASN A 22 4.09 9.34 8.48
N THR A 23 4.06 9.64 7.17
CA THR A 23 2.86 9.55 6.35
C THR A 23 2.42 8.10 6.19
N VAL A 24 3.37 7.18 5.99
CA VAL A 24 3.08 5.74 5.94
C VAL A 24 2.52 5.25 7.27
N ASN A 25 3.15 5.61 8.40
CA ASN A 25 2.68 5.21 9.72
C ASN A 25 1.26 5.72 10.01
N ARG A 26 0.97 6.98 9.69
CA ARG A 26 -0.38 7.57 9.84
C ARG A 26 -1.41 6.84 9.00
N TYR A 27 -1.07 6.56 7.74
CA TYR A 27 -1.94 5.81 6.83
C TYR A 27 -2.23 4.40 7.36
N GLU A 28 -1.21 3.67 7.82
CA GLU A 28 -1.39 2.32 8.39
C GLU A 28 -2.15 2.31 9.72
N ALA A 29 -2.05 3.38 10.50
CA ALA A 29 -2.81 3.58 11.72
C ALA A 29 -4.27 4.02 11.48
N GLY A 30 -4.70 4.17 10.22
CA GLY A 30 -6.05 4.62 9.86
C GLY A 30 -6.31 6.10 10.18
N GLN A 31 -5.24 6.89 10.35
CA GLN A 31 -5.35 8.33 10.59
C GLN A 31 -5.48 9.10 9.27
N ASP A 32 -5.89 10.36 9.38
CA ASP A 32 -6.02 11.24 8.23
C ASP A 32 -4.68 11.37 7.47
N ALA A 33 -4.72 11.00 6.19
CA ALA A 33 -3.61 11.08 5.27
C ALA A 33 -4.08 11.85 4.04
N ARG A 34 -3.19 12.71 3.49
CA ARG A 34 -3.49 13.43 2.25
C ARG A 34 -3.82 12.44 1.14
N VAL A 35 -4.89 12.70 0.38
CA VAL A 35 -5.32 11.88 -0.76
C VAL A 35 -4.15 11.57 -1.69
N SER A 36 -3.36 12.59 -2.04
CA SER A 36 -2.17 12.43 -2.90
C SER A 36 -1.09 11.51 -2.33
N SER A 37 -1.01 11.36 -1.01
CA SER A 37 -0.09 10.40 -0.37
C SER A 37 -0.63 8.98 -0.40
N VAL A 38 -1.94 8.83 -0.24
CA VAL A 38 -2.63 7.54 -0.35
C VAL A 38 -2.51 7.00 -1.77
N GLU A 39 -2.71 7.84 -2.79
CA GLU A 39 -2.54 7.48 -4.19
C GLU A 39 -1.11 7.00 -4.48
N LYS A 40 -0.10 7.74 -4.05
CA LYS A 40 1.31 7.34 -4.19
C LYS A 40 1.62 6.00 -3.52
N ILE A 41 1.07 5.76 -2.32
CA ILE A 41 1.23 4.48 -1.60
C ILE A 41 0.59 3.35 -2.40
N ARG A 42 -0.62 3.57 -2.93
CA ARG A 42 -1.33 2.59 -3.75
C ARG A 42 -0.55 2.26 -5.02
N GLU A 43 -0.13 3.27 -5.77
CA GLU A 43 0.64 3.12 -7.01
C GLU A 43 1.95 2.36 -6.78
N ALA A 44 2.67 2.65 -5.70
CA ALA A 44 3.91 1.94 -5.37
C ALA A 44 3.69 0.45 -5.09
N LEU A 45 2.59 0.11 -4.40
CA LEU A 45 2.21 -1.28 -4.13
C LEU A 45 1.76 -1.98 -5.42
N GLU A 46 0.96 -1.32 -6.27
CA GLU A 46 0.52 -1.86 -7.55
C GLU A 46 1.69 -2.10 -8.51
N ALA A 47 2.65 -1.16 -8.57
CA ALA A 47 3.88 -1.29 -9.36
C ALA A 47 4.76 -2.45 -8.89
N ALA A 48 4.74 -2.77 -7.59
CA ALA A 48 5.43 -3.92 -7.03
C ALA A 48 4.66 -5.25 -7.17
N GLY A 49 3.50 -5.22 -7.82
CA GLY A 49 2.72 -6.42 -8.12
C GLY A 49 1.61 -6.73 -7.12
N VAL A 50 1.30 -5.83 -6.18
CA VAL A 50 0.08 -5.96 -5.35
C VAL A 50 -1.14 -5.61 -6.20
N ILE A 51 -2.21 -6.36 -6.07
CA ILE A 51 -3.48 -6.10 -6.71
C ILE A 51 -4.50 -5.85 -5.60
N PHE A 52 -5.08 -4.65 -5.59
CA PHE A 52 -6.20 -4.30 -4.73
C PHE A 52 -7.49 -4.86 -5.34
N ILE A 53 -8.25 -5.59 -4.54
CA ILE A 53 -9.54 -6.16 -4.91
C ILE A 53 -10.60 -5.32 -4.22
N ALA A 54 -11.49 -4.72 -5.03
CA ALA A 54 -12.66 -4.02 -4.52
C ALA A 54 -13.56 -4.98 -3.73
N GLU A 55 -14.29 -4.44 -2.76
CA GLU A 55 -15.22 -5.22 -1.95
C GLU A 55 -16.20 -6.01 -2.83
N ASN A 56 -16.23 -7.34 -2.65
CA ASN A 56 -17.15 -8.22 -3.39
C ASN A 56 -18.23 -8.89 -2.50
N GLY A 57 -18.35 -8.47 -1.25
CA GLY A 57 -19.27 -9.06 -0.25
C GLY A 57 -18.59 -9.48 1.05
N GLU A 58 -17.28 -9.77 1.03
CA GLU A 58 -16.48 -10.10 2.22
C GLU A 58 -15.51 -8.99 2.64
N GLY A 59 -15.65 -7.79 2.07
CA GLY A 59 -14.77 -6.65 2.30
C GLY A 59 -13.64 -6.50 1.26
N PRO A 60 -12.86 -5.42 1.34
CA PRO A 60 -11.73 -5.16 0.45
C PRO A 60 -10.55 -6.10 0.70
N GLY A 61 -9.86 -6.51 -0.37
CA GLY A 61 -8.77 -7.49 -0.33
C GLY A 61 -7.48 -7.05 -1.03
N VAL A 62 -6.39 -7.76 -0.76
CA VAL A 62 -5.10 -7.61 -1.46
C VAL A 62 -4.56 -8.98 -1.86
N ARG A 63 -4.02 -9.08 -3.08
CA ARG A 63 -3.31 -10.29 -3.57
C ARG A 63 -2.04 -9.92 -4.32
N LEU A 64 -1.10 -10.84 -4.44
CA LEU A 64 0.06 -10.67 -5.33
C LEU A 64 -0.27 -11.11 -6.76
N ARG A 65 0.29 -10.40 -7.74
CA ARG A 65 0.32 -10.83 -9.13
C ARG A 65 1.09 -12.15 -9.22
N LYS A 66 0.60 -13.05 -10.07
CA LYS A 66 1.29 -14.31 -10.37
C LYS A 66 2.63 -13.98 -11.05
N GLU A 67 3.72 -14.45 -10.46
CA GLU A 67 5.03 -14.45 -11.11
C GLU A 67 4.94 -15.36 -12.35
N ARG A 68 5.49 -14.90 -13.48
CA ARG A 68 5.39 -15.60 -14.77
C ARG A 68 6.51 -16.63 -14.89
#